data_AF-A0A948VPX4-F1
#
_entry.id   AF-A0A948VPX4-F1
#
_cell.length_a   1.000
_cell.length_b   1.000
_cell.length_c   1.000
_cell.angle_alpha   90.00
_cell.angle_beta   90.00
_cell.angle_gamma   90.00
#
_symmetry.space_group_name_H-M   'P 1'
#
loop_
_entity.id
_entity.type
_entity.pdbx_description
1 polymer ?
#
loop_
_entity_poly.entity_id
_entity_poly.type
_entity_poly.pdbx_seq_one_letter_code
_entity_poly.pdbx_strand_id
1 'polypeptide(L)'
;MERENGACTCTAPAQSTPYDLLDATPFRLWREKKLAAFPSNASDIVVPIENISHPSPTERAEIFDRLARANMAIYRAPAELADDEPRLRSQLISFLSEFGLVSCENHRSAEDDGFVVIEVSDTPSKRGFIPYTTRPLNWHTDGYYNPAQAPIRGMLLHCSRSAVRGGENALLDPEIAYIRLRDRNPDWIAALMHPEAMTIPAAIEDDGSERPTSVGPVFMVDPGDGQLVMRYTARTRNIIWRDCKATRAAVAFLNDLLTGQGEPHILNVRLAPGEGLICNNVLHTRTGFDEAEGTHRRVLRARFASRVGARPIPLERAT
;
A
#
# COMPACT_ATOMS: atom_id res chain seq x y z
N MET A 1 -34.11 -52.44 -8.96
CA MET A 1 -34.44 -51.23 -9.75
C MET A 1 -34.59 -50.09 -8.75
N GLU A 2 -33.46 -49.64 -8.23
CA GLU A 2 -33.38 -48.61 -7.19
C GLU A 2 -33.18 -47.25 -7.83
N ARG A 3 -33.83 -46.24 -7.24
CA ARG A 3 -33.89 -44.87 -7.73
C ARG A 3 -32.68 -44.11 -7.21
N GLU A 4 -31.89 -43.51 -8.11
CA GLU A 4 -30.95 -42.45 -7.75
C GLU A 4 -31.64 -41.08 -7.89
N ASN A 5 -31.92 -40.46 -6.75
CA ASN A 5 -32.27 -39.04 -6.67
C ASN A 5 -30.97 -38.24 -6.63
N GLY A 6 -30.57 -37.67 -7.77
CA GLY A 6 -29.51 -36.65 -7.82
C GLY A 6 -29.98 -35.36 -7.17
N ALA A 7 -29.52 -35.11 -5.94
CA ALA A 7 -29.71 -33.82 -5.27
C ALA A 7 -28.85 -32.76 -5.97
N CYS A 8 -29.51 -31.87 -6.70
CA CYS A 8 -28.92 -30.63 -7.20
C CYS A 8 -28.54 -29.77 -6.00
N THR A 9 -27.24 -29.64 -5.73
CA THR A 9 -26.72 -28.75 -4.70
C THR A 9 -26.83 -27.31 -5.20
N CYS A 10 -27.92 -26.65 -4.83
CA CYS A 10 -28.04 -25.20 -4.95
C CYS A 10 -26.93 -24.57 -4.11
N THR A 11 -25.88 -24.10 -4.78
CA THR A 11 -24.85 -23.26 -4.18
C THR A 11 -25.53 -21.99 -3.69
N ALA A 12 -25.37 -21.65 -2.42
CA ALA A 12 -25.86 -20.37 -1.90
C ALA A 12 -25.29 -19.24 -2.78
N PRO A 13 -26.09 -18.21 -3.14
CA PRO A 13 -25.57 -17.08 -3.89
C PRO A 13 -24.39 -16.49 -3.11
N ALA A 14 -23.25 -16.30 -3.77
CA ALA A 14 -22.11 -15.63 -3.19
C ALA A 14 -22.60 -14.30 -2.59
N GLN A 15 -22.32 -14.04 -1.32
CA GLN A 15 -22.72 -12.78 -0.67
C GLN A 15 -22.18 -11.63 -1.52
N SER A 16 -23.08 -10.77 -2.02
CA SER A 16 -22.69 -9.66 -2.87
C SER A 16 -21.79 -8.70 -2.08
N THR A 17 -20.60 -8.43 -2.62
CA THR A 17 -19.57 -7.61 -1.96
C THR A 17 -19.68 -6.16 -2.43
N PRO A 18 -19.09 -5.18 -1.72
CA PRO A 18 -19.02 -3.80 -2.20
C PRO A 18 -18.28 -3.64 -3.53
N TYR A 19 -17.60 -4.68 -4.02
CA TYR A 19 -16.83 -4.68 -5.24
C TYR A 19 -17.54 -5.36 -6.42
N ASP A 20 -18.70 -5.97 -6.20
CA ASP A 20 -19.57 -6.47 -7.26
C ASP A 20 -20.12 -5.29 -8.07
N LEU A 21 -19.88 -5.28 -9.38
CA LEU A 21 -20.31 -4.20 -10.27
C LEU A 21 -21.75 -4.40 -10.77
N LEU A 22 -22.32 -5.60 -10.63
CA LEU A 22 -23.69 -5.90 -11.04
C LEU A 22 -24.72 -5.53 -9.97
N ASP A 23 -24.30 -5.50 -8.69
CA ASP A 23 -25.12 -5.02 -7.58
C ASP A 23 -24.50 -3.79 -6.91
N ALA A 24 -25.21 -2.67 -6.99
CA ALA A 24 -24.79 -1.42 -6.37
C ALA A 24 -25.22 -1.29 -4.89
N THR A 25 -26.03 -2.21 -4.37
CA THR A 25 -26.59 -2.11 -3.01
C THR A 25 -25.53 -2.26 -1.91
N PRO A 26 -24.68 -3.31 -1.91
CA PRO A 26 -23.60 -3.42 -0.92
C PRO A 26 -22.62 -2.26 -1.04
N PHE A 27 -22.33 -1.81 -2.27
CA PHE A 27 -21.47 -0.66 -2.53
C PHE A 27 -22.00 0.61 -1.86
N ARG A 28 -23.29 0.96 -2.03
CA ARG A 28 -23.86 2.18 -1.44
C ARG A 28 -23.76 2.19 0.09
N LEU A 29 -24.11 1.08 0.73
CA LEU A 29 -24.06 0.95 2.20
C LEU A 29 -22.63 1.02 2.73
N TRP A 30 -21.72 0.27 2.11
CA TRP A 30 -20.30 0.29 2.47
C TRP A 30 -19.68 1.68 2.26
N ARG A 31 -19.96 2.31 1.12
CA ARG A 31 -19.48 3.66 0.78
C ARG A 31 -19.91 4.67 1.83
N GLU A 32 -21.18 4.71 2.20
CA GLU A 32 -21.70 5.66 3.19
C GLU A 32 -20.99 5.48 4.53
N LYS A 33 -20.88 4.24 5.01
CA LYS A 33 -20.17 3.92 6.25
C LYS A 33 -18.69 4.30 6.18
N LYS A 34 -18.01 3.99 5.07
CA LYS A 34 -16.59 4.27 4.87
C LYS A 34 -16.32 5.77 4.89
N LEU A 35 -17.09 6.56 4.15
CA LEU A 35 -16.93 8.02 4.09
C LEU A 35 -17.29 8.68 5.42
N ALA A 36 -18.32 8.22 6.13
CA ALA A 36 -18.71 8.79 7.43
C ALA A 36 -17.69 8.50 8.54
N ALA A 37 -16.98 7.37 8.47
CA ALA A 37 -15.99 6.96 9.47
C ALA A 37 -14.56 7.43 9.14
N PHE A 38 -14.33 7.98 7.94
CA PHE A 38 -12.98 8.29 7.49
C PHE A 38 -12.37 9.45 8.29
N PRO A 39 -11.08 9.38 8.66
CA PRO A 39 -10.37 10.44 9.36
C PRO A 39 -10.37 11.78 8.61
N SER A 40 -10.53 12.89 9.32
CA SER A 40 -10.55 14.22 8.69
C SER A 40 -9.16 14.83 8.53
N ASN A 41 -8.18 14.36 9.31
CA ASN A 41 -6.80 14.83 9.25
C ASN A 41 -5.82 13.73 9.69
N ALA A 42 -4.53 13.92 9.43
CA ALA A 42 -3.51 12.91 9.73
C ALA A 42 -3.35 12.60 11.23
N SER A 43 -3.68 13.53 12.14
CA SER A 43 -3.54 13.28 13.59
C SER A 43 -4.58 12.28 14.12
N ASP A 44 -5.74 12.16 13.44
CA ASP A 44 -6.81 11.23 13.79
C ASP A 44 -6.41 9.75 13.58
N ILE A 45 -5.32 9.50 12.85
CA ILE A 45 -4.77 8.15 12.62
C ILE A 45 -3.49 7.88 13.42
N VAL A 46 -3.07 8.81 14.28
CA VAL A 46 -1.90 8.61 15.14
C VAL A 46 -2.27 7.80 16.38
N VAL A 47 -1.47 6.78 16.68
CA VAL A 47 -1.58 5.92 17.87
C VAL A 47 -0.25 5.96 18.63
N PRO A 48 -0.20 6.52 19.84
CA PRO A 48 0.97 6.42 20.71
C PRO A 48 1.23 4.95 21.05
N ILE A 49 2.49 4.52 20.97
CA ILE A 49 2.93 3.18 21.36
C ILE A 49 4.07 3.32 22.37
N GLU A 50 3.84 2.87 23.60
CA GLU A 50 4.84 2.97 24.68
C GLU A 50 6.00 1.99 24.46
N ASN A 51 5.67 0.73 24.13
CA ASN A 51 6.65 -0.32 23.87
C ASN A 51 6.39 -0.96 22.50
N ILE A 52 7.18 -0.57 21.50
CA ILE A 52 6.98 -1.05 20.13
C ILE A 52 7.20 -2.56 19.99
N SER A 53 8.06 -3.19 20.80
CA SER A 53 8.23 -4.64 20.78
C SER A 53 7.02 -5.42 21.29
N HIS A 54 6.23 -4.79 22.17
CA HIS A 54 5.10 -5.42 22.85
C HIS A 54 3.96 -4.41 23.03
N PRO A 55 3.31 -3.97 21.93
CA PRO A 55 2.17 -3.07 22.03
C PRO A 55 1.07 -3.74 22.87
N SER A 56 0.52 -3.00 23.80
CA SER A 56 -0.58 -3.43 24.65
C SER A 56 -1.82 -3.81 23.82
N PRO A 57 -2.75 -4.60 24.38
CA PRO A 57 -4.00 -4.94 23.69
C PRO A 57 -4.78 -3.71 23.23
N THR A 58 -4.78 -2.63 24.02
CA THR A 58 -5.45 -1.36 23.68
C THR A 58 -4.77 -0.68 22.50
N GLU A 59 -3.45 -0.54 22.52
CA GLU A 59 -2.68 0.05 21.42
C GLU A 59 -2.87 -0.71 20.10
N ARG A 60 -2.89 -2.05 20.17
CA ARG A 60 -3.18 -2.91 19.01
C ARG A 60 -4.60 -2.70 18.49
N ALA A 61 -5.59 -2.63 19.37
CA ALA A 61 -6.98 -2.40 18.99
C ALA A 61 -7.15 -1.03 18.32
N GLU A 62 -6.49 0.02 18.81
CA GLU A 62 -6.50 1.34 18.19
C GLU A 62 -5.89 1.30 16.77
N ILE A 63 -4.74 0.63 16.57
CA ILE A 63 -4.17 0.47 15.22
C ILE A 63 -5.15 -0.25 14.27
N PHE A 64 -5.78 -1.34 14.72
CA PHE A 64 -6.77 -2.05 13.91
C PHE A 64 -8.01 -1.21 13.60
N ASP A 65 -8.49 -0.39 14.54
CA ASP A 65 -9.58 0.56 14.29
C ASP A 65 -9.21 1.53 13.16
N ARG A 66 -8.02 2.15 13.20
CA ARG A 66 -7.56 3.07 12.15
C ARG A 66 -7.45 2.37 10.80
N LEU A 67 -6.90 1.15 10.78
CA LEU A 67 -6.81 0.33 9.57
C LEU A 67 -8.20 0.00 9.00
N ALA A 68 -9.20 -0.28 9.84
CA ALA A 68 -10.56 -0.52 9.39
C ALA A 68 -11.21 0.74 8.77
N ARG A 69 -10.97 1.91 9.36
CA ARG A 69 -11.52 3.19 8.89
C ARG A 69 -10.83 3.73 7.64
N ALA A 70 -9.51 3.57 7.53
CA ALA A 70 -8.70 4.30 6.55
C ALA A 70 -7.63 3.47 5.81
N ASN A 71 -7.55 2.15 6.04
CA ASN A 71 -6.49 1.28 5.52
C ASN A 71 -5.07 1.65 5.99
N MET A 72 -4.93 2.55 6.95
CA MET A 72 -3.65 3.03 7.45
C MET A 72 -3.73 3.50 8.89
N ALA A 73 -2.62 3.39 9.61
CA ALA A 73 -2.40 3.99 10.92
C ALA A 73 -0.98 4.52 11.01
N ILE A 74 -0.78 5.57 11.78
CA ILE A 74 0.54 6.08 12.15
C ILE A 74 0.78 5.69 13.60
N TYR A 75 1.79 4.90 13.88
CA TYR A 75 2.23 4.71 15.25
C TYR A 75 3.29 5.73 15.62
N ARG A 76 3.34 6.12 16.90
CA ARG A 76 4.39 6.96 17.47
C ARG A 76 5.06 6.22 18.62
N ALA A 77 6.28 5.75 18.37
CA ALA A 77 7.13 5.11 19.36
C ALA A 77 8.20 6.08 19.90
N PRO A 78 8.87 5.76 21.02
CA PRO A 78 9.99 6.57 21.53
C PRO A 78 11.10 6.74 20.49
N ALA A 79 11.53 7.99 20.27
CA ALA A 79 12.54 8.33 19.26
C ALA A 79 13.95 7.82 19.59
N GLU A 80 14.20 7.42 20.84
CA GLU A 80 15.49 6.92 21.34
C GLU A 80 15.98 5.64 20.62
N LEU A 81 15.09 4.97 19.88
CA LEU A 81 15.44 3.81 19.05
C LEU A 81 16.17 4.19 17.75
N ALA A 82 16.21 5.47 17.38
CA ALA A 82 16.73 5.91 16.08
C ALA A 82 18.25 5.71 15.90
N ASP A 83 19.02 5.70 17.00
CA ASP A 83 20.49 5.61 16.96
C ASP A 83 21.03 4.18 17.14
N ASP A 84 20.17 3.19 17.42
CA ASP A 84 20.51 1.76 17.50
C ASP A 84 19.68 0.97 16.48
N GLU A 85 20.15 0.96 15.23
CA GLU A 85 19.44 0.33 14.12
C GLU A 85 19.19 -1.18 14.31
N PRO A 86 20.17 -2.01 14.74
CA PRO A 86 19.92 -3.42 14.99
C PRO A 86 18.79 -3.65 16.00
N ARG A 87 18.78 -2.86 17.09
CA ARG A 87 17.69 -2.92 18.07
C ARG A 87 16.37 -2.47 17.44
N LEU A 88 16.34 -1.32 16.76
CA LEU A 88 15.14 -0.81 16.10
C LEU A 88 14.52 -1.86 15.17
N ARG A 89 15.33 -2.51 14.33
CA ARG A 89 14.89 -3.54 13.38
C ARG A 89 14.31 -4.74 14.11
N SER A 90 15.00 -5.24 15.14
CA SER A 90 14.49 -6.32 15.98
C SER A 90 13.12 -5.97 16.60
N GLN A 91 12.97 -4.76 17.13
CA GLN A 91 11.70 -4.35 17.73
C GLN A 91 10.58 -4.13 16.69
N LEU A 92 10.91 -3.62 15.50
CA LEU A 92 9.95 -3.51 14.39
C LEU A 92 9.49 -4.89 13.89
N ILE A 93 10.37 -5.89 13.85
CA ILE A 93 9.98 -7.27 13.52
C ILE A 93 8.98 -7.80 14.54
N SER A 94 9.25 -7.62 15.83
CA SER A 94 8.30 -7.99 16.89
C SER A 94 6.96 -7.26 16.73
N PHE A 95 7.00 -5.94 16.52
CA PHE A 95 5.81 -5.12 16.28
C PHE A 95 4.97 -5.66 15.10
N LEU A 96 5.59 -5.85 13.94
CA LEU A 96 4.93 -6.34 12.72
C LEU A 96 4.28 -7.72 12.93
N SER A 97 4.92 -8.59 13.72
CA SER A 97 4.39 -9.91 14.04
C SER A 97 3.07 -9.86 14.81
N GLU A 98 2.86 -8.86 15.69
CA GLU A 98 1.61 -8.64 16.42
C GLU A 98 0.43 -8.27 15.51
N PHE A 99 0.74 -7.86 14.27
CA PHE A 99 -0.21 -7.53 13.21
C PHE A 99 -0.19 -8.53 12.04
N GLY A 100 0.41 -9.72 12.22
CA GLY A 100 0.41 -10.79 11.21
C GLY A 100 1.33 -10.55 10.01
N LEU A 101 2.19 -9.53 10.06
CA LEU A 101 3.12 -9.15 9.00
C LEU A 101 4.48 -9.83 9.20
N VAL A 102 4.54 -11.14 8.95
CA VAL A 102 5.74 -11.96 9.21
C VAL A 102 6.51 -12.40 7.96
N SER A 103 5.89 -12.29 6.78
CA SER A 103 6.50 -12.70 5.50
C SER A 103 6.79 -11.47 4.65
N CYS A 104 7.98 -10.89 4.85
CA CYS A 104 8.47 -9.79 4.03
C CYS A 104 8.66 -10.25 2.59
N GLU A 105 8.29 -9.40 1.63
CA GLU A 105 8.61 -9.63 0.22
C GLU A 105 10.13 -9.67 0.04
N ASN A 106 10.64 -10.77 -0.52
CA ASN A 106 12.03 -10.83 -0.97
C ASN A 106 12.18 -9.99 -2.24
N HIS A 107 12.72 -8.78 -2.08
CA HIS A 107 13.00 -7.87 -3.19
C HIS A 107 14.47 -7.50 -3.18
N ARG A 108 15.03 -7.19 -4.37
CA ARG A 108 16.46 -6.93 -4.57
C ARG A 108 17.15 -5.89 -3.66
N SER A 109 16.37 -5.01 -3.04
CA SER A 109 16.87 -3.96 -2.13
C SER A 109 16.62 -4.26 -0.66
N ALA A 110 15.90 -5.34 -0.38
CA ALA A 110 15.64 -5.81 0.98
C ALA A 110 16.89 -6.50 1.51
N GLU A 111 17.19 -6.25 2.77
CA GLU A 111 18.22 -6.96 3.52
C GLU A 111 17.65 -8.28 4.06
N ASP A 112 18.45 -9.08 4.77
CA ASP A 112 18.08 -10.44 5.21
C ASP A 112 16.83 -10.48 6.11
N ASP A 113 16.50 -9.36 6.77
CA ASP A 113 15.32 -9.19 7.61
C ASP A 113 14.10 -8.59 6.87
N GLY A 114 14.22 -8.37 5.55
CA GLY A 114 13.16 -7.85 4.69
C GLY A 114 13.03 -6.32 4.67
N PHE A 115 13.84 -5.59 5.45
CA PHE A 115 13.82 -4.13 5.45
C PHE A 115 14.66 -3.53 4.33
N VAL A 116 14.23 -2.37 3.87
CA VAL A 116 14.96 -1.50 2.95
C VAL A 116 15.23 -0.17 3.65
N VAL A 117 16.48 0.24 3.74
CA VAL A 117 16.86 1.59 4.19
C VAL A 117 16.75 2.57 3.03
N ILE A 118 15.82 3.52 3.15
CA ILE A 118 15.63 4.64 2.23
C ILE A 118 16.38 5.85 2.77
N GLU A 119 17.54 6.09 2.18
CA GLU A 119 18.46 7.20 2.44
C GLU A 119 19.04 7.66 1.10
N VAL A 120 19.45 8.93 0.98
CA VAL A 120 20.12 9.42 -0.23
C VAL A 120 21.39 8.61 -0.46
N SER A 121 21.56 8.10 -1.69
CA SER A 121 22.66 7.19 -1.97
C SER A 121 23.11 7.28 -3.42
N ASP A 122 24.41 7.43 -3.62
CA ASP A 122 25.06 7.44 -4.93
C ASP A 122 25.72 6.09 -5.29
N THR A 123 25.50 5.06 -4.48
CA THR A 123 26.02 3.72 -4.76
C THR A 123 25.45 3.20 -6.08
N PRO A 124 26.22 2.44 -6.88
CA PRO A 124 25.77 2.00 -8.21
C PRO A 124 24.41 1.28 -8.21
N SER A 125 24.12 0.47 -7.19
CA SER A 125 22.85 -0.28 -7.08
C SER A 125 21.63 0.57 -6.72
N LYS A 126 21.84 1.78 -6.20
CA LYS A 126 20.77 2.71 -5.74
C LYS A 126 20.70 3.99 -6.59
N ARG A 127 21.74 4.27 -7.38
CA ARG A 127 21.85 5.46 -8.22
C ARG A 127 20.66 5.58 -9.16
N GLY A 128 20.14 6.80 -9.32
CA GLY A 128 19.05 7.10 -10.26
C GLY A 128 17.63 6.73 -9.78
N PHE A 129 17.49 5.80 -8.82
CA PHE A 129 16.20 5.46 -8.22
C PHE A 129 15.70 6.60 -7.32
N ILE A 130 14.56 7.16 -7.66
CA ILE A 130 13.95 8.32 -6.97
C ILE A 130 13.86 8.17 -5.44
N PRO A 131 13.54 6.98 -4.86
CA PRO A 131 13.54 6.80 -3.41
C PRO A 131 14.84 7.22 -2.73
N TYR A 132 16.00 7.01 -3.36
CA TYR A 132 17.34 7.33 -2.84
C TYR A 132 17.87 8.69 -3.34
N THR A 133 16.98 9.59 -3.74
CA THR A 133 17.31 10.98 -4.11
C THR A 133 16.39 11.95 -3.37
N THR A 134 16.79 13.23 -3.31
CA THR A 134 16.00 14.34 -2.73
C THR A 134 14.79 14.75 -3.58
N ARG A 135 14.65 14.21 -4.80
CA ARG A 135 13.56 14.53 -5.73
C ARG A 135 12.20 14.09 -5.20
N PRO A 136 11.09 14.76 -5.57
CA PRO A 136 9.76 14.28 -5.20
C PRO A 136 9.46 12.89 -5.79
N LEU A 137 8.65 12.11 -5.08
CA LEU A 137 8.13 10.82 -5.51
C LEU A 137 6.62 10.93 -5.74
N ASN A 138 6.21 10.73 -6.98
CA ASN A 138 4.80 10.84 -7.39
C ASN A 138 3.93 9.70 -6.82
N TRP A 139 2.62 9.84 -6.95
CA TRP A 139 1.63 8.87 -6.48
C TRP A 139 1.90 7.46 -6.96
N HIS A 140 1.89 6.51 -6.03
CA HIS A 140 2.03 5.08 -6.30
C HIS A 140 1.51 4.26 -5.11
N THR A 141 1.28 2.97 -5.34
CA THR A 141 1.31 1.95 -4.29
C THR A 141 2.61 1.17 -4.40
N ASP A 142 3.09 0.57 -3.32
CA ASP A 142 4.36 -0.16 -3.36
C ASP A 142 4.23 -1.50 -4.09
N GLY A 143 5.30 -1.92 -4.77
CA GLY A 143 5.28 -3.15 -5.57
C GLY A 143 4.53 -3.05 -6.90
N TYR A 144 4.32 -1.85 -7.46
CA TYR A 144 3.62 -1.68 -8.74
C TYR A 144 4.32 -2.34 -9.95
N TYR A 145 5.60 -2.71 -9.83
CA TYR A 145 6.31 -3.53 -10.83
C TYR A 145 6.02 -5.03 -10.70
N ASN A 146 5.46 -5.49 -9.58
CA ASN A 146 5.20 -6.90 -9.35
C ASN A 146 4.15 -7.43 -10.34
N PRO A 147 4.21 -8.72 -10.69
CA PRO A 147 3.14 -9.36 -11.42
C PRO A 147 1.84 -9.33 -10.60
N ALA A 148 0.69 -9.33 -11.27
CA ALA A 148 -0.62 -9.25 -10.62
C ALA A 148 -0.89 -10.40 -9.63
N GLN A 149 -0.18 -11.52 -9.77
CA GLN A 149 -0.28 -12.70 -8.90
C GLN A 149 0.50 -12.54 -7.57
N ALA A 150 1.39 -11.55 -7.48
CA ALA A 150 2.21 -11.29 -6.30
C ALA A 150 2.10 -9.82 -5.83
N PRO A 151 0.88 -9.33 -5.54
CA PRO A 151 0.71 -7.96 -5.12
C PRO A 151 1.23 -7.77 -3.69
N ILE A 152 1.67 -6.55 -3.40
CA ILE A 152 1.95 -6.11 -2.04
C ILE A 152 0.64 -5.66 -1.40
N ARG A 153 0.33 -6.26 -0.25
CA ARG A 153 -0.92 -6.02 0.48
C ARG A 153 -0.71 -5.25 1.77
N GLY A 154 0.49 -5.34 2.34
CA GLY A 154 0.89 -4.62 3.54
C GLY A 154 2.17 -3.85 3.30
N MET A 155 2.31 -2.70 3.96
CA MET A 155 3.51 -1.88 3.90
C MET A 155 3.75 -1.19 5.24
N LEU A 156 5.03 -1.10 5.61
CA LEU A 156 5.54 -0.32 6.73
C LEU A 156 6.50 0.75 6.22
N LEU A 157 6.37 1.97 6.72
CA LEU A 157 7.44 2.97 6.76
C LEU A 157 7.74 3.33 8.21
N HIS A 158 9.01 3.47 8.58
CA HIS A 158 9.44 3.95 9.89
C HIS A 158 10.48 5.05 9.72
N CYS A 159 10.24 6.23 10.29
CA CYS A 159 11.17 7.34 10.25
C CYS A 159 12.16 7.25 11.42
N SER A 160 13.41 6.89 11.15
CA SER A 160 14.48 7.01 12.14
C SER A 160 15.09 8.41 12.14
N ARG A 161 15.19 9.05 10.97
CA ARG A 161 15.66 10.43 10.84
C ARG A 161 14.86 11.20 9.79
N SER A 162 14.21 12.28 10.21
CA SER A 162 13.48 13.14 9.27
C SER A 162 14.44 14.05 8.50
N ALA A 163 14.04 14.50 7.31
CA ALA A 163 14.76 15.56 6.58
C ALA A 163 14.69 16.88 7.36
N VAL A 164 15.54 17.86 7.03
CA VAL A 164 15.48 19.21 7.64
C VAL A 164 14.21 19.94 7.20
N ARG A 165 13.92 19.90 5.90
CA ARG A 165 12.73 20.47 5.27
C ARG A 165 12.21 19.51 4.21
N GLY A 166 10.90 19.55 3.97
CA GLY A 166 10.26 18.66 3.02
C GLY A 166 10.11 17.23 3.53
N GLY A 167 9.86 16.32 2.61
CA GLY A 167 9.70 14.88 2.89
C GLY A 167 8.33 14.52 3.46
N GLU A 168 7.37 15.43 3.38
CA GLU A 168 5.95 15.18 3.64
C GLU A 168 5.42 14.11 2.68
N ASN A 169 4.53 13.26 3.19
CA ASN A 169 3.78 12.28 2.40
C ASN A 169 2.35 12.77 2.28
N ALA A 170 1.78 12.70 1.08
CA ALA A 170 0.33 12.67 0.91
C ALA A 170 -0.11 11.20 0.85
N LEU A 171 -1.12 10.82 1.62
CA LEU A 171 -1.62 9.44 1.73
C LEU A 171 -3.10 9.39 1.31
N LEU A 172 -3.49 8.36 0.55
CA LEU A 172 -4.88 8.13 0.18
C LEU A 172 -5.22 6.63 0.25
N ASP A 173 -6.33 6.33 0.91
CA ASP A 173 -6.89 4.99 0.95
C ASP A 173 -7.35 4.56 -0.47
N PRO A 174 -6.87 3.42 -1.01
CA PRO A 174 -7.33 2.89 -2.29
C PRO A 174 -8.84 2.73 -2.40
N GLU A 175 -9.54 2.46 -1.29
CA GLU A 175 -11.00 2.35 -1.25
C GLU A 175 -11.69 3.70 -1.49
N ILE A 176 -11.08 4.82 -1.08
CA ILE A 176 -11.61 6.15 -1.40
C ILE A 176 -11.46 6.43 -2.90
N ALA A 177 -10.30 6.12 -3.48
CA ALA A 177 -10.10 6.25 -4.93
C ALA A 177 -11.11 5.39 -5.71
N TYR A 178 -11.35 4.15 -5.26
CA TYR A 178 -12.36 3.26 -5.82
C TYR A 178 -13.77 3.87 -5.73
N ILE A 179 -14.16 4.38 -4.55
CA ILE A 179 -15.46 5.03 -4.35
C ILE A 179 -15.64 6.19 -5.33
N ARG A 180 -14.64 7.09 -5.46
CA ARG A 180 -14.74 8.26 -6.33
C ARG A 180 -14.87 7.88 -7.81
N LEU A 181 -14.10 6.90 -8.26
CA LEU A 181 -14.19 6.37 -9.61
C LEU A 181 -15.56 5.72 -9.86
N ARG A 182 -16.04 4.89 -8.94
CA ARG A 182 -17.33 4.18 -9.08
C ARG A 182 -18.53 5.13 -9.03
N ASP A 183 -18.50 6.14 -8.15
CA ASP A 183 -19.50 7.21 -8.09
C ASP A 183 -19.59 7.96 -9.41
N ARG A 184 -18.44 8.19 -10.06
CA ARG A 184 -18.39 8.95 -11.31
C ARG A 184 -18.84 8.14 -12.52
N ASN A 185 -18.36 6.90 -12.62
CA ASN A 185 -18.77 5.93 -13.65
C ASN A 185 -18.32 4.50 -13.28
N PRO A 186 -19.24 3.55 -13.02
CA PRO A 186 -18.87 2.16 -12.70
C PRO A 186 -18.09 1.45 -13.82
N ASP A 187 -18.26 1.83 -15.10
CA ASP A 187 -17.50 1.27 -16.22
C ASP A 187 -16.00 1.59 -16.11
N TRP A 188 -15.63 2.65 -15.39
CA TRP A 188 -14.23 2.99 -15.15
C TRP A 188 -13.57 2.02 -14.18
N ILE A 189 -14.31 1.55 -13.17
CA ILE A 189 -13.85 0.47 -12.31
C ILE A 189 -13.69 -0.81 -13.12
N ALA A 190 -14.68 -1.20 -13.93
CA ALA A 190 -14.56 -2.36 -14.81
C ALA A 190 -13.32 -2.25 -15.71
N ALA A 191 -13.03 -1.04 -16.22
CA ALA A 191 -11.88 -0.79 -17.05
C ALA A 191 -10.53 -0.89 -16.31
N LEU A 192 -10.48 -0.46 -15.05
CA LEU A 192 -9.29 -0.51 -14.19
C LEU A 192 -9.10 -1.86 -13.50
N MET A 193 -10.14 -2.69 -13.41
CA MET A 193 -10.07 -4.08 -12.93
C MET A 193 -9.71 -5.08 -14.03
N HIS A 194 -9.61 -4.64 -15.28
CA HIS A 194 -9.24 -5.53 -16.38
C HIS A 194 -7.81 -6.06 -16.20
N PRO A 195 -7.54 -7.36 -16.48
CA PRO A 195 -6.20 -7.95 -16.32
C PRO A 195 -5.08 -7.23 -17.08
N GLU A 196 -5.43 -6.52 -18.15
CA GLU A 196 -4.50 -5.78 -19.00
C GLU A 196 -4.57 -4.25 -18.83
N ALA A 197 -5.22 -3.75 -17.77
CA ALA A 197 -5.47 -2.31 -17.62
C ALA A 197 -4.18 -1.48 -17.67
N MET A 198 -3.12 -1.92 -16.98
CA MET A 198 -1.85 -1.22 -16.87
C MET A 198 -0.67 -2.16 -17.16
N THR A 199 0.12 -1.81 -18.18
CA THR A 199 1.35 -2.49 -18.57
C THR A 199 2.57 -1.61 -18.29
N ILE A 200 3.58 -2.19 -17.66
CA ILE A 200 4.91 -1.60 -17.51
C ILE A 200 5.87 -2.44 -18.34
N PRO A 201 6.47 -1.89 -19.42
CA PRO A 201 7.38 -2.66 -20.27
C PRO A 201 8.60 -3.18 -19.51
N ALA A 202 9.19 -4.23 -20.09
CA ALA A 202 10.48 -4.72 -19.67
C ALA A 202 11.55 -3.60 -19.76
N ALA A 203 12.55 -3.68 -18.90
CA ALA A 203 13.70 -2.81 -18.95
C ALA A 203 14.97 -3.58 -18.59
N ILE A 204 16.09 -3.17 -19.18
CA ILE A 204 17.41 -3.60 -18.75
C ILE A 204 17.85 -2.65 -17.65
N GLU A 205 18.21 -3.20 -16.49
CA GLU A 205 18.73 -2.47 -15.35
C GLU A 205 20.25 -2.26 -15.51
N ASP A 206 20.84 -1.34 -14.74
CA ASP A 206 22.26 -0.95 -14.90
C ASP A 206 23.26 -2.10 -14.67
N ASP A 207 22.85 -3.14 -13.94
CA ASP A 207 23.63 -4.37 -13.71
C ASP A 207 23.50 -5.40 -14.85
N GLY A 208 22.76 -5.07 -15.90
CA GLY A 208 22.49 -5.94 -17.05
C GLY A 208 21.34 -6.93 -16.83
N SER A 209 20.72 -6.95 -15.64
CA SER A 209 19.53 -7.78 -15.39
C SER A 209 18.31 -7.25 -16.13
N GLU A 210 17.44 -8.15 -16.58
CA GLU A 210 16.17 -7.80 -17.20
C GLU A 210 15.06 -7.78 -16.14
N ARG A 211 14.42 -6.62 -15.98
CA ARG A 211 13.12 -6.55 -15.32
C ARG A 211 12.05 -6.88 -16.35
N PRO A 212 11.26 -7.96 -16.19
CA PRO A 212 10.27 -8.36 -17.18
C PRO A 212 9.11 -7.36 -17.28
N THR A 213 8.35 -7.48 -18.36
CA THR A 213 7.09 -6.74 -18.53
C THR A 213 6.12 -7.12 -17.43
N SER A 214 5.48 -6.11 -16.83
CA SER A 214 4.50 -6.27 -15.75
C SER A 214 3.14 -5.78 -16.20
N VAL A 215 2.24 -6.72 -16.49
CA VAL A 215 0.86 -6.47 -16.93
C VAL A 215 -0.09 -6.80 -15.77
N GLY A 216 -1.09 -5.98 -15.55
CA GLY A 216 -2.08 -6.25 -14.51
C GLY A 216 -3.21 -5.25 -14.44
N PRO A 217 -4.23 -5.55 -13.62
CA PRO A 217 -5.24 -4.59 -13.23
C PRO A 217 -4.65 -3.51 -12.32
N VAL A 218 -5.35 -2.37 -12.22
CA VAL A 218 -5.10 -1.35 -11.21
C VAL A 218 -5.81 -1.68 -9.91
N PHE A 219 -7.04 -2.18 -9.98
CA PHE A 219 -7.81 -2.67 -8.84
C PHE A 219 -8.06 -4.17 -8.97
N MET A 220 -7.88 -4.90 -7.88
CA MET A 220 -8.21 -6.32 -7.81
C MET A 220 -8.88 -6.62 -6.47
N VAL A 221 -9.81 -7.57 -6.47
CA VAL A 221 -10.36 -8.14 -5.25
C VAL A 221 -9.51 -9.35 -4.91
N ASP A 222 -8.92 -9.35 -3.73
CA ASP A 222 -8.10 -10.46 -3.28
C ASP A 222 -8.95 -11.71 -3.07
N PRO A 223 -8.60 -12.86 -3.66
CA PRO A 223 -9.40 -14.08 -3.53
C PRO A 223 -9.32 -14.72 -2.14
N GLY A 224 -8.31 -14.39 -1.34
CA GLY A 224 -8.09 -14.95 -0.01
C GLY A 224 -8.92 -14.27 1.07
N ASP A 225 -9.06 -12.94 1.02
CA ASP A 225 -9.77 -12.17 2.06
C ASP A 225 -10.91 -11.26 1.52
N GLY A 226 -11.12 -11.24 0.20
CA GLY A 226 -12.17 -10.46 -0.45
C GLY A 226 -11.92 -8.95 -0.40
N GLN A 227 -10.73 -8.49 -0.01
CA GLN A 227 -10.42 -7.08 0.14
C GLN A 227 -9.92 -6.46 -1.17
N LEU A 228 -10.12 -5.16 -1.32
CA LEU A 228 -9.57 -4.42 -2.45
C LEU A 228 -8.06 -4.25 -2.28
N VAL A 229 -7.34 -4.52 -3.37
CA VAL A 229 -5.91 -4.27 -3.52
C VAL A 229 -5.70 -3.37 -4.74
N MET A 230 -4.78 -2.42 -4.61
CA MET A 230 -4.45 -1.49 -5.69
C MET A 230 -2.99 -1.59 -6.12
N ARG A 231 -2.77 -1.69 -7.42
CA ARG A 231 -1.47 -1.66 -8.09
C ARG A 231 -1.42 -0.43 -9.00
N TYR A 232 -0.69 0.61 -8.59
CA TYR A 232 -0.74 1.88 -9.32
C TYR A 232 0.57 2.66 -9.30
N THR A 233 0.80 3.41 -10.38
CA THR A 233 1.81 4.46 -10.45
C THR A 233 1.34 5.61 -11.34
N ALA A 234 1.59 6.84 -10.92
CA ALA A 234 1.35 8.05 -11.71
C ALA A 234 2.52 8.40 -12.66
N ARG A 235 3.41 7.42 -12.93
CA ARG A 235 4.48 7.61 -13.92
C ARG A 235 3.88 7.86 -15.30
N THR A 236 4.35 8.91 -15.97
CA THR A 236 3.93 9.26 -17.34
C THR A 236 4.80 8.63 -18.41
N ARG A 237 5.96 8.08 -18.03
CA ARG A 237 6.88 7.37 -18.90
C ARG A 237 6.85 5.89 -18.57
N ASN A 238 6.99 5.05 -19.59
CA ASN A 238 7.07 3.60 -19.47
C ASN A 238 5.83 2.97 -18.81
N ILE A 239 4.66 3.58 -19.01
CA ILE A 239 3.35 3.01 -18.66
C ILE A 239 2.50 2.98 -19.94
N ILE A 240 2.00 1.79 -20.27
CA ILE A 240 1.09 1.57 -21.39
C ILE A 240 -0.27 1.20 -20.79
N TRP A 241 -1.26 2.03 -21.05
CA TRP A 241 -2.64 1.78 -20.65
C TRP A 241 -3.37 1.02 -21.75
N ARG A 242 -4.28 0.12 -21.36
CA ARG A 242 -5.15 -0.55 -22.33
C ARG A 242 -5.87 0.48 -23.21
N ASP A 243 -5.82 0.27 -24.53
CA ASP A 243 -6.34 1.22 -25.51
C ASP A 243 -7.87 1.14 -25.63
N CYS A 244 -8.57 1.67 -24.63
CA CYS A 244 -10.01 1.89 -24.71
C CYS A 244 -10.43 3.21 -24.07
N LYS A 245 -11.58 3.74 -24.54
CA LYS A 245 -12.11 5.03 -24.08
C LYS A 245 -12.34 5.06 -22.57
N ALA A 246 -12.86 3.96 -22.00
CA ALA A 246 -13.13 3.86 -20.58
C ALA A 246 -11.84 3.89 -19.74
N THR A 247 -10.80 3.14 -20.12
CA THR A 247 -9.51 3.15 -19.42
C THR A 247 -8.86 4.54 -19.47
N ARG A 248 -8.83 5.21 -20.64
CA ARG A 248 -8.28 6.57 -20.74
C ARG A 248 -9.01 7.57 -19.86
N ALA A 249 -10.35 7.54 -19.85
CA ALA A 249 -11.14 8.44 -19.02
C ALA A 249 -10.95 8.16 -17.52
N ALA A 250 -10.90 6.89 -17.12
CA ALA A 250 -10.65 6.47 -15.75
C ALA A 250 -9.27 6.92 -15.25
N VAL A 251 -8.23 6.74 -16.06
CA VAL A 251 -6.86 7.16 -15.74
C VAL A 251 -6.76 8.68 -15.64
N ALA A 252 -7.39 9.41 -16.57
CA ALA A 252 -7.42 10.87 -16.51
C ALA A 252 -8.12 11.38 -15.25
N PHE A 253 -9.27 10.81 -14.89
CA PHE A 253 -9.97 11.16 -13.66
C PHE A 253 -9.18 10.78 -12.40
N LEU A 254 -8.55 9.60 -12.36
CA LEU A 254 -7.72 9.21 -11.23
C LEU A 254 -6.52 10.15 -11.07
N ASN A 255 -5.90 10.57 -12.17
CA ASN A 255 -4.82 11.55 -12.11
C ASN A 255 -5.30 12.91 -11.60
N ASP A 256 -6.46 13.38 -12.05
CA ASP A 256 -7.09 14.62 -11.56
C ASP A 256 -7.45 14.52 -10.07
N LEU A 257 -8.02 13.40 -9.63
CA LEU A 257 -8.30 13.12 -8.22
C LEU A 257 -7.06 13.23 -7.34
N LEU A 258 -5.92 12.71 -7.82
CA LEU A 258 -4.68 12.63 -7.06
C LEU A 258 -3.85 13.92 -7.11
N THR A 259 -3.92 14.68 -8.20
CA THR A 259 -3.07 15.87 -8.42
C THR A 259 -3.83 17.18 -8.32
N GLY A 260 -5.14 17.15 -8.45
CA GLY A 260 -6.03 18.27 -8.26
C GLY A 260 -6.07 18.73 -6.81
N GLN A 261 -6.69 19.89 -6.60
CA GLN A 261 -6.95 20.42 -5.27
C GLN A 261 -8.40 20.08 -4.92
N GLY A 262 -8.64 19.28 -3.88
CA GLY A 262 -10.00 19.14 -3.35
C GLY A 262 -10.48 17.75 -2.97
N GLU A 263 -9.64 16.70 -2.98
CA GLU A 263 -10.03 15.44 -2.31
C GLU A 263 -9.75 15.57 -0.80
N PRO A 264 -10.79 15.73 0.05
CA PRO A 264 -10.61 15.98 1.48
C PRO A 264 -10.04 14.80 2.26
N HIS A 265 -10.07 13.58 1.69
CA HIS A 265 -9.57 12.37 2.35
C HIS A 265 -8.09 12.10 2.06
N ILE A 266 -7.39 13.00 1.35
CA ILE A 266 -5.93 12.96 1.25
C ILE A 266 -5.33 13.46 2.56
N LEU A 267 -4.63 12.59 3.28
CA LEU A 267 -3.99 12.90 4.55
C LEU A 267 -2.53 13.29 4.31
N ASN A 268 -2.16 14.53 4.65
CA ASN A 268 -0.79 15.02 4.53
C ASN A 268 -0.05 14.86 5.86
N VAL A 269 1.13 14.22 5.83
CA VAL A 269 1.90 13.94 7.05
C VAL A 269 3.41 13.97 6.82
N ARG A 270 4.14 14.59 7.75
CA ARG A 270 5.59 14.45 7.87
C ARG A 270 5.87 13.59 9.10
N LEU A 271 6.42 12.39 8.87
CA LEU A 271 6.80 11.49 9.96
C LEU A 271 7.97 12.09 10.73
N ALA A 272 7.83 12.18 12.06
CA ALA A 272 8.90 12.50 12.98
C ALA A 272 9.74 11.25 13.30
N PRO A 273 10.97 11.41 13.82
CA PRO A 273 11.73 10.29 14.39
C PRO A 273 10.88 9.48 15.39
N GLY A 274 10.83 8.16 15.21
CA GLY A 274 10.02 7.24 16.02
C GLY A 274 8.58 7.04 15.51
N GLU A 275 8.12 7.83 14.54
CA GLU A 275 6.84 7.62 13.88
C GLU A 275 6.94 6.69 12.67
N GLY A 276 5.90 5.88 12.45
CA GLY A 276 5.82 5.05 11.27
C GLY A 276 4.40 4.81 10.77
N LEU A 277 4.28 4.62 9.46
CA LEU A 277 3.05 4.26 8.77
C LEU A 277 2.96 2.74 8.68
N ILE A 278 1.92 2.14 9.26
CA ILE A 278 1.51 0.76 8.99
C ILE A 278 0.21 0.79 8.19
N CYS A 279 0.17 0.12 7.03
CA CYS A 279 -0.99 0.24 6.15
C CYS A 279 -1.19 -0.97 5.23
N ASN A 280 -2.39 -1.05 4.66
CA ASN A 280 -2.75 -2.00 3.61
C ASN A 280 -2.32 -1.49 2.22
N ASN A 281 -1.02 -1.17 2.09
CA ASN A 281 -0.37 -0.66 0.87
C ASN A 281 -1.12 0.52 0.20
N VAL A 282 -1.39 1.57 0.97
CA VAL A 282 -2.15 2.74 0.51
C VAL A 282 -1.40 3.55 -0.55
N LEU A 283 -2.14 4.34 -1.33
CA LEU A 283 -1.54 5.29 -2.25
C LEU A 283 -0.75 6.33 -1.47
N HIS A 284 0.47 6.62 -1.91
CA HIS A 284 1.29 7.62 -1.24
C HIS A 284 2.22 8.37 -2.20
N THR A 285 2.65 9.55 -1.75
CA THR A 285 3.68 10.39 -2.37
C THR A 285 4.77 10.72 -1.36
N ARG A 286 5.82 11.37 -1.83
CA ARG A 286 6.75 12.12 -0.98
C ARG A 286 7.12 13.41 -1.69
N THR A 287 7.04 14.54 -1.01
CA THR A 287 7.58 15.80 -1.52
C THR A 287 9.10 15.72 -1.72
N GLY A 288 9.67 16.70 -2.42
CA GLY A 288 11.12 16.90 -2.39
C GLY A 288 11.58 17.27 -0.98
N PHE A 289 12.84 17.06 -0.67
CA PHE A 289 13.39 17.38 0.64
C PHE A 289 14.83 17.87 0.56
N ASP A 290 15.23 18.64 1.57
CA ASP A 290 16.58 19.16 1.72
C ASP A 290 17.36 18.32 2.74
N GLU A 291 18.62 18.03 2.43
CA GLU A 291 19.58 17.46 3.36
C GLU A 291 20.51 18.56 3.89
N ALA A 292 20.93 18.43 5.15
CA ALA A 292 22.01 19.26 5.70
C ALA A 292 23.27 18.41 5.90
N GLU A 293 24.42 19.07 5.94
CA GLU A 293 25.72 18.44 6.07
C GLU A 293 25.76 17.54 7.32
N GLY A 294 26.07 16.25 7.11
CA GLY A 294 26.11 15.24 8.18
C GLY A 294 24.75 14.74 8.68
N THR A 295 23.63 15.18 8.09
CA THR A 295 22.28 14.71 8.46
C THR A 295 21.47 14.28 7.24
N HIS A 296 21.28 12.97 7.09
CA HIS A 296 20.52 12.38 6.00
C HIS A 296 19.15 11.91 6.45
N ARG A 297 18.13 12.12 5.62
CA ARG A 297 16.80 11.56 5.88
C ARG A 297 16.91 10.04 5.81
N ARG A 298 16.44 9.36 6.84
CA ARG A 298 16.49 7.90 6.93
C ARG A 298 15.13 7.32 7.30
N VAL A 299 14.62 6.46 6.42
CA VAL A 299 13.35 5.75 6.59
C VAL A 299 13.56 4.27 6.32
N LEU A 300 13.15 3.42 7.26
CA LEU A 300 13.08 1.98 7.03
C LEU A 300 11.74 1.65 6.38
N ARG A 301 11.76 0.75 5.40
CA ARG A 301 10.57 0.28 4.71
C ARG A 301 10.52 -1.24 4.68
N ALA A 302 9.35 -1.81 4.91
CA ALA A 302 9.07 -3.22 4.68
C ALA A 302 7.79 -3.37 3.85
N ARG A 303 7.73 -4.41 3.03
CA ARG A 303 6.59 -4.73 2.16
C ARG A 303 6.19 -6.17 2.38
N PHE A 304 4.90 -6.44 2.35
CA PHE A 304 4.34 -7.73 2.73
C PHE A 304 3.37 -8.24 1.66
N ALA A 305 3.47 -9.53 1.37
CA ALA A 305 2.48 -10.23 0.56
C ALA A 305 1.13 -10.31 1.29
N SER A 306 1.12 -10.25 2.62
CA SER A 306 -0.07 -10.30 3.47
C SER A 306 -0.62 -8.92 3.81
N ARG A 307 -1.95 -8.83 3.98
CA ARG A 307 -2.64 -7.67 4.53
C ARG A 307 -2.39 -7.57 6.04
N VAL A 308 -2.48 -6.37 6.62
CA VAL A 308 -2.37 -6.20 8.07
C VAL A 308 -3.52 -6.94 8.77
N GLY A 309 -3.21 -7.76 9.77
CA GLY A 309 -4.16 -8.63 10.47
C GLY A 309 -4.46 -9.95 9.76
N ALA A 310 -3.84 -10.24 8.62
CA ALA A 310 -3.96 -11.55 8.00
C ALA A 310 -3.43 -12.64 8.93
N ARG A 311 -4.10 -13.79 8.98
CA ARG A 311 -3.56 -14.97 9.66
C ARG A 311 -2.29 -15.40 8.93
N PRO A 312 -1.16 -15.62 9.63
CA PRO A 312 0.03 -16.15 9.00
C PRO A 312 -0.30 -17.46 8.28
N ILE A 313 -0.09 -17.50 6.96
CA ILE A 313 -0.05 -18.77 6.24
C ILE A 313 1.32 -19.37 6.58
N PRO A 314 1.40 -20.57 7.17
CA PRO A 314 2.68 -21.23 7.37
C PRO A 314 3.39 -21.30 6.03
N LEU A 315 4.59 -20.73 5.92
CA LEU A 315 5.42 -20.89 4.73
C LEU A 315 5.63 -22.40 4.53
N GLU A 316 5.05 -22.98 3.48
CA GLU A 316 5.53 -24.27 2.98
C GLU A 316 7.00 -24.07 2.66
N ARG A 317 7.88 -24.71 3.44
CA ARG A 317 9.29 -24.81 3.09
C ARG A 317 9.33 -25.49 1.73
N ALA A 318 9.78 -24.77 0.70
CA ALA A 318 10.19 -25.39 -0.54
C ALA A 318 11.22 -26.47 -0.18
N THR A 319 10.86 -27.72 -0.41
CA THR A 319 11.73 -28.89 -0.29
C THR A 319 12.78 -28.88 -1.37
#